data_AF-A0A3R8V1L2-F1
#
_entry.id   AF-A0A3R8V1L2-F1
#
_cell.length_a   1.000
_cell.length_b   1.000
_cell.length_c   1.000
_cell.angle_alpha   90.00
_cell.angle_beta   90.00
_cell.angle_gamma   90.00
#
_symmetry.space_group_name_H-M   'P 1'
#
loop_
_entity.id
_entity.type
_entity.pdbx_description
1 polymer ?
#
loop_
_entity_poly.entity_id
_entity_poly.type
_entity_poly.pdbx_seq_one_letter_code
_entity_poly.pdbx_strand_id
1 'polypeptide(L)'
;MAALRQSGMVGDMTTRDGRCIPAMGLLMLLLMPGCGIGSVSPGARWQQQVKENESPKQGIDFRWTVRDAPGPFEKVVGRAQYDVINSGECGYVQPATGTPTGMTTSMEVPLVKISDVEYKGTVFQDLLKDGNYYGRAECRWGLAAVAVVFRATGAADETRFDTLMNRESLIAGDTVEKFYLDRDYPKVERVPAYPAFGESDVNRYVPAFRQATFSASIRSNGEKE
;
A
#
# COMPACT_ATOMS: atom_id res chain seq x y z
N MET A 1 3.37 16.95 55.89
CA MET A 1 4.40 17.13 56.94
C MET A 1 5.53 16.19 56.58
N ALA A 2 6.79 16.53 56.30
CA ALA A 2 7.60 17.75 56.25
C ALA A 2 8.65 17.45 55.13
N ALA A 3 8.96 18.31 54.16
CA ALA A 3 9.75 19.55 54.23
C ALA A 3 11.08 19.41 54.99
N LEU A 4 12.20 19.56 54.28
CA LEU A 4 13.36 20.46 54.54
C LEU A 4 14.63 19.89 53.85
N ARG A 5 15.21 20.57 52.84
CA ARG A 5 16.22 21.67 52.92
C ARG A 5 17.55 21.19 53.53
N GLN A 6 18.62 21.10 52.75
CA GLN A 6 19.52 22.15 52.19
C GLN A 6 20.76 22.41 53.07
N SER A 7 21.89 22.45 52.36
CA SER A 7 23.03 23.36 52.53
C SER A 7 24.09 23.11 53.60
N GLY A 8 25.34 23.35 53.17
CA GLY A 8 26.52 23.60 53.99
C GLY A 8 27.78 23.01 53.36
N MET A 9 28.33 23.62 52.30
CA MET A 9 29.39 24.64 52.33
C MET A 9 30.76 24.12 52.81
N VAL A 10 31.73 24.11 51.88
CA VAL A 10 32.92 24.99 51.87
C VAL A 10 34.03 24.49 52.77
N GLY A 11 35.04 23.88 52.13
CA GLY A 11 36.38 23.68 52.67
C GLY A 11 37.37 24.29 51.70
N ASP A 12 37.80 25.49 52.06
CA ASP A 12 38.80 26.35 51.44
C ASP A 12 40.20 25.72 51.55
N MET A 13 41.03 25.77 50.49
CA MET A 13 42.47 26.10 50.63
C MET A 13 43.23 26.20 49.30
N THR A 14 43.66 27.44 49.05
CA THR A 14 44.99 27.85 48.56
C THR A 14 45.42 27.50 47.13
N THR A 15 45.37 28.54 46.31
CA THR A 15 46.29 28.82 45.20
C THR A 15 47.70 29.10 45.71
N ARG A 16 48.68 28.26 45.34
CA ARG A 16 50.07 28.68 45.10
C ARG A 16 50.85 27.52 44.47
N ASP A 17 51.07 27.60 43.17
CA ASP A 17 52.40 27.56 42.56
C ASP A 17 52.29 27.29 41.05
N GLY A 18 52.84 28.23 40.30
CA GLY A 18 52.81 28.24 38.85
C GLY A 18 53.63 27.10 38.27
N ARG A 19 52.99 26.30 37.42
CA ARG A 19 53.60 25.63 36.27
C ARG A 19 52.50 25.09 35.37
N CYS A 20 52.47 25.57 34.13
CA CYS A 20 51.58 25.10 33.07
C CYS A 20 51.88 23.64 32.72
N ILE A 21 50.88 22.76 32.76
CA ILE A 21 50.89 21.48 32.05
C ILE A 21 49.57 21.40 31.27
N PRO A 22 49.58 21.48 29.92
CA PRO A 22 48.40 21.23 29.14
C PRO A 22 48.26 19.71 28.99
N ALA A 23 47.50 19.07 29.87
CA ALA A 23 47.09 17.69 29.65
C ALA A 23 45.88 17.69 28.71
N MET A 24 46.18 17.37 27.46
CA MET A 24 45.29 17.00 26.35
C MET A 24 43.93 16.48 26.81
N GLY A 25 42.88 17.21 26.43
CA GLY A 25 41.55 16.64 26.31
C GLY A 25 41.49 15.65 25.16
N LEU A 26 40.80 14.52 25.36
CA LEU A 26 40.11 13.79 24.30
C LEU A 26 39.06 12.86 24.90
N LEU A 27 37.91 13.41 25.29
CA LEU A 27 36.70 12.63 25.52
C LEU A 27 36.04 12.40 24.14
N MET A 28 36.46 11.34 23.42
CA MET A 28 35.76 10.88 22.22
C MET A 28 34.40 10.29 22.61
N LEU A 29 33.35 11.12 22.51
CA LEU A 29 31.98 10.65 22.36
C LEU A 29 31.85 9.97 20.99
N LEU A 30 31.87 8.63 20.98
CA LEU A 30 31.50 7.81 19.83
C LEU A 30 29.99 7.96 19.59
N LEU A 31 29.61 9.04 18.90
CA LEU A 31 28.33 9.10 18.19
C LEU A 31 28.47 8.17 16.98
N MET A 32 28.07 6.91 17.12
CA MET A 32 27.87 6.03 15.98
C MET A 32 26.60 6.50 15.24
N PRO A 33 26.69 7.09 14.03
CA PRO A 33 25.52 7.24 13.21
C PRO A 33 25.12 5.84 12.77
N GLY A 34 24.10 5.27 13.43
CA GLY A 34 23.43 4.06 12.98
C GLY A 34 22.67 4.34 11.69
N CYS A 35 23.37 4.46 10.56
CA CYS A 35 22.75 4.33 9.25
C CYS A 35 22.37 2.86 9.09
N GLY A 36 21.13 2.52 9.47
CA GLY A 36 20.51 1.27 9.07
C GLY A 36 20.33 1.25 7.56
N ILE A 37 21.36 0.83 6.81
CA ILE A 37 21.22 0.48 5.40
C ILE A 37 20.42 -0.83 5.38
N GLY A 38 19.10 -0.72 5.27
CA GLY A 38 18.25 -1.89 5.04
C GLY A 38 18.69 -2.54 3.73
N SER A 39 19.25 -3.75 3.79
CA SER A 39 19.57 -4.53 2.60
C SER A 39 18.26 -4.93 1.91
N VAL A 40 18.00 -4.39 0.71
CA VAL A 40 16.91 -4.88 -0.15
C VAL A 40 17.24 -6.32 -0.55
N SER A 41 16.29 -7.24 -0.41
CA SER A 41 16.51 -8.63 -0.79
C SER A 41 16.85 -8.72 -2.30
N PRO A 42 17.76 -9.63 -2.72
CA PRO A 42 18.13 -9.74 -4.13
C PRO A 42 16.93 -9.90 -5.07
N GLY A 43 15.92 -10.66 -4.63
CA GLY A 43 14.68 -10.88 -5.39
C GLY A 43 13.73 -9.68 -5.48
N ALA A 44 13.94 -8.63 -4.67
CA ALA A 44 13.14 -7.40 -4.68
C ALA A 44 13.86 -6.20 -5.34
N ARG A 45 15.12 -6.35 -5.78
CA ARG A 45 15.90 -5.26 -6.38
C ARG A 45 15.23 -4.62 -7.62
N TRP A 46 14.37 -5.35 -8.31
CA TRP A 46 13.62 -4.83 -9.47
C TRP A 46 12.71 -3.65 -9.11
N GLN A 47 12.25 -3.53 -7.85
CA GLN A 47 11.28 -2.50 -7.43
C GLN A 47 11.77 -1.07 -7.69
N GLN A 48 13.08 -0.82 -7.59
CA GLN A 48 13.68 0.49 -7.83
C GLN A 48 13.95 0.78 -9.32
N GLN A 49 13.72 -0.21 -10.19
CA GLN A 49 14.06 -0.15 -11.62
C GLN A 49 12.82 -0.14 -12.51
N VAL A 50 11.62 -0.36 -11.95
CA VAL A 50 10.36 -0.27 -12.69
C VAL A 50 10.21 1.15 -13.24
N LYS A 51 9.85 1.24 -14.52
CA LYS A 51 9.62 2.51 -15.20
C LYS A 51 8.23 2.52 -15.80
N GLU A 52 7.58 3.66 -15.75
CA GLU A 52 6.31 3.87 -16.44
C GLU A 52 6.54 4.25 -17.91
N ASN A 53 5.56 3.93 -18.75
CA ASN A 53 5.40 4.45 -20.08
C ASN A 53 5.02 5.93 -19.99
N GLU A 54 5.78 6.80 -20.67
CA GLU A 54 5.54 8.26 -20.64
C GLU A 54 4.23 8.65 -21.34
N SER A 55 3.70 7.77 -22.19
CA SER A 55 2.47 8.01 -22.94
C SER A 55 1.75 6.69 -23.21
N PRO A 56 1.18 6.06 -22.17
CA PRO A 56 0.46 4.79 -22.33
C PRO A 56 -0.75 4.98 -23.25
N LYS A 57 -1.08 3.94 -24.03
CA LYS A 57 -2.09 3.98 -25.09
C LYS A 57 -3.24 3.01 -24.87
N GLN A 58 -3.04 1.95 -24.11
CA GLN A 58 -4.02 0.86 -23.94
C GLN A 58 -4.90 1.13 -22.71
N GLY A 59 -5.66 2.22 -22.76
CA GLY A 59 -6.54 2.66 -21.67
C GLY A 59 -7.92 1.98 -21.68
N ILE A 60 -8.32 1.43 -20.54
CA ILE A 60 -9.65 0.88 -20.29
C ILE A 60 -10.35 1.77 -19.25
N ASP A 61 -11.49 2.34 -19.64
CA ASP A 61 -12.31 3.16 -18.76
C ASP A 61 -13.18 2.26 -17.88
N PHE A 62 -13.26 2.59 -16.59
CA PHE A 62 -14.17 1.91 -15.65
C PHE A 62 -14.88 2.93 -14.74
N ARG A 63 -16.01 2.50 -14.19
CA ARG A 63 -16.78 3.21 -13.17
C ARG A 63 -16.86 2.38 -11.92
N TRP A 64 -16.69 3.04 -10.78
CA TRP A 64 -16.96 2.46 -9.48
C TRP A 64 -18.18 3.12 -8.86
N THR A 65 -19.08 2.31 -8.33
CA THR A 65 -20.34 2.76 -7.72
C THR A 65 -20.55 2.09 -6.39
N VAL A 66 -21.09 2.81 -5.42
CA VAL A 66 -21.54 2.26 -4.13
C VAL A 66 -23.04 2.48 -3.95
N ARG A 67 -23.74 1.52 -3.36
CA ARG A 67 -25.18 1.56 -3.10
C ARG A 67 -25.50 1.14 -1.68
N ASP A 68 -26.49 1.80 -1.10
CA ASP A 68 -27.06 1.49 0.22
C ASP A 68 -26.03 1.47 1.37
N ALA A 69 -24.95 2.24 1.24
CA ALA A 69 -23.91 2.32 2.27
C ALA A 69 -24.45 2.94 3.58
N PRO A 70 -24.02 2.45 4.76
CA PRO A 70 -24.44 3.02 6.05
C PRO A 70 -24.03 4.49 6.25
N GLY A 71 -23.05 4.97 5.49
CA GLY A 71 -22.57 6.35 5.52
C GLY A 71 -21.64 6.65 4.34
N PRO A 72 -21.11 7.89 4.27
CA PRO A 72 -20.27 8.33 3.17
C PRO A 72 -18.88 7.69 3.18
N PHE A 73 -18.24 7.65 2.01
CA PHE A 73 -16.83 7.29 1.85
C PHE A 73 -16.03 8.49 1.35
N GLU A 74 -15.28 9.12 2.24
CA GLU A 74 -14.47 10.32 1.95
C GLU A 74 -13.11 9.95 1.33
N LYS A 75 -12.60 8.74 1.58
CA LYS A 75 -11.35 8.26 0.99
C LYS A 75 -11.62 7.08 0.06
N VAL A 76 -11.55 7.34 -1.24
CA VAL A 76 -11.66 6.34 -2.31
C VAL A 76 -10.39 6.40 -3.17
N VAL A 77 -9.71 5.27 -3.33
CA VAL A 77 -8.43 5.17 -4.04
C VAL A 77 -8.48 4.03 -5.05
N GLY A 78 -8.22 4.34 -6.32
CA GLY A 78 -8.05 3.34 -7.37
C GLY A 78 -6.63 2.78 -7.36
N ARG A 79 -6.48 1.48 -7.59
CA ARG A 79 -5.19 0.80 -7.73
C ARG A 79 -5.22 -0.17 -8.89
N ALA A 80 -4.15 -0.22 -9.66
CA ALA A 80 -3.93 -1.21 -10.70
C ALA A 80 -2.78 -2.11 -10.26
N GLN A 81 -3.01 -3.42 -10.25
CA GLN A 81 -1.96 -4.40 -10.02
C GLN A 81 -1.34 -4.81 -11.36
N TYR A 82 -0.02 -4.89 -11.40
CA TYR A 82 0.73 -5.40 -12.54
C TYR A 82 1.62 -6.54 -12.09
N ASP A 83 1.60 -7.62 -12.87
CA ASP A 83 2.39 -8.82 -12.63
C ASP A 83 3.29 -9.09 -13.85
N VAL A 84 4.50 -9.60 -13.61
CA VAL A 84 5.35 -10.09 -14.70
C VAL A 84 4.85 -11.45 -15.16
N ILE A 85 4.34 -11.51 -16.39
CA ILE A 85 3.70 -12.71 -16.96
C ILE A 85 4.68 -13.84 -17.28
N ASN A 86 5.97 -13.54 -17.41
CA ASN A 86 7.05 -14.49 -17.71
C ASN A 86 8.15 -14.50 -16.64
N SER A 87 7.77 -14.36 -15.36
CA SER A 87 8.72 -14.29 -14.23
C SER A 87 9.66 -15.50 -14.12
N GLY A 88 9.25 -16.67 -14.62
CA GLY A 88 10.11 -17.86 -14.73
C GLY A 88 11.35 -17.65 -15.61
N GLU A 89 11.19 -16.92 -16.71
CA GLU A 89 12.22 -16.70 -17.73
C GLU A 89 13.15 -15.55 -17.36
N CYS A 90 12.58 -14.45 -16.87
CA CYS A 90 13.29 -13.19 -16.69
C CYS A 90 13.59 -12.84 -15.22
N GLY A 91 12.80 -13.37 -14.28
CA GLY A 91 12.79 -12.97 -12.88
C GLY A 91 13.94 -13.53 -12.06
N TYR A 92 13.98 -13.15 -10.77
CA TYR A 92 14.95 -13.69 -9.83
C TYR A 92 14.66 -15.16 -9.53
N VAL A 93 15.70 -16.00 -9.58
CA VAL A 93 15.62 -17.41 -9.21
C VAL A 93 16.27 -17.60 -7.86
N GLN A 94 15.53 -18.14 -6.89
CA GLN A 94 16.05 -18.41 -5.56
C GLN A 94 17.14 -19.49 -5.64
N PRO A 95 18.41 -19.20 -5.27
CA PRO A 95 19.51 -20.14 -5.49
C PRO A 95 19.34 -21.48 -4.77
N ALA A 96 18.71 -21.46 -3.59
CA ALA A 96 18.50 -22.65 -2.77
C ALA A 96 17.48 -23.64 -3.36
N THR A 97 16.49 -23.16 -4.12
CA THR A 97 15.36 -23.98 -4.59
C THR A 97 15.26 -24.04 -6.11
N GLY A 98 15.98 -23.18 -6.84
CA GLY A 98 15.84 -23.04 -8.28
C GLY A 98 14.48 -22.45 -8.70
N THR A 99 13.68 -21.93 -7.77
CA THR A 99 12.32 -21.44 -8.04
C THR A 99 12.33 -19.96 -8.42
N PRO A 100 11.65 -19.56 -9.51
CA PRO A 100 11.48 -18.14 -9.83
C PRO A 100 10.58 -17.44 -8.81
N THR A 101 10.90 -16.19 -8.51
CA THR A 101 10.08 -15.32 -7.64
C THR A 101 9.12 -14.50 -8.47
N GLY A 102 7.84 -14.46 -8.06
CA GLY A 102 6.84 -13.58 -8.67
C GLY A 102 7.22 -12.11 -8.52
N MET A 103 6.89 -11.31 -9.54
CA MET A 103 7.12 -9.87 -9.54
C MET A 103 5.77 -9.19 -9.71
N THR A 104 5.32 -8.50 -8.66
CA THR A 104 4.01 -7.85 -8.57
C THR A 104 4.21 -6.45 -8.00
N THR A 105 3.64 -5.45 -8.67
CA THR A 105 3.58 -4.08 -8.15
C THR A 105 2.17 -3.51 -8.29
N SER A 106 1.87 -2.45 -7.55
CA SER A 106 0.60 -1.73 -7.66
C SER A 106 0.84 -0.26 -7.93
N MET A 107 0.11 0.28 -8.90
CA MET A 107 0.12 1.69 -9.27
C MET A 107 -1.18 2.34 -8.85
N GLU A 108 -1.14 3.61 -8.43
CA GLU A 108 -2.35 4.36 -8.16
C GLU A 108 -3.07 4.67 -9.47
N VAL A 109 -4.39 4.53 -9.48
CA VAL A 109 -5.25 4.94 -10.60
C VAL A 109 -5.98 6.20 -10.18
N PRO A 110 -5.73 7.35 -10.84
CA PRO A 110 -6.47 8.57 -10.58
C PRO A 110 -7.96 8.36 -10.79
N LEU A 111 -8.76 8.65 -9.76
CA LEU A 111 -10.20 8.60 -9.82
C LEU A 111 -10.78 10.02 -9.88
N VAL A 112 -11.75 10.22 -10.76
CA VAL A 112 -12.54 11.44 -10.83
C VAL A 112 -13.90 11.18 -10.21
N LYS A 113 -14.23 11.90 -9.13
CA LYS A 113 -15.54 11.85 -8.48
C LYS A 113 -16.61 12.44 -9.41
N ILE A 114 -17.66 11.67 -9.66
CA ILE A 114 -18.83 12.08 -10.46
C ILE A 114 -19.98 12.49 -9.53
N SER A 115 -20.17 11.74 -8.45
CA SER A 115 -21.13 12.03 -7.38
C SER A 115 -20.61 11.46 -6.05
N ASP A 116 -21.36 11.59 -4.97
CA ASP A 116 -20.99 10.99 -3.68
C ASP A 116 -20.91 9.46 -3.72
N VAL A 117 -21.54 8.83 -4.71
CA VAL A 117 -21.65 7.38 -4.84
C VAL A 117 -21.00 6.84 -6.12
N GLU A 118 -20.41 7.69 -6.95
CA GLU A 118 -19.90 7.29 -8.26
C GLU A 118 -18.56 7.97 -8.60
N TYR A 119 -17.62 7.17 -9.09
CA TYR A 119 -16.29 7.59 -9.51
C TYR A 119 -15.95 6.95 -10.86
N LYS A 120 -15.17 7.65 -11.69
CA LYS A 120 -14.61 7.10 -12.93
C LYS A 120 -13.09 7.04 -12.85
N GLY A 121 -12.50 6.04 -13.49
CA GLY A 121 -11.06 5.90 -13.65
C GLY A 121 -10.72 5.32 -15.03
N THR A 122 -9.46 5.45 -15.40
CA THR A 122 -8.89 4.81 -16.60
C THR A 122 -7.65 4.06 -16.17
N VAL A 123 -7.61 2.75 -16.42
CA VAL A 123 -6.42 1.92 -16.20
C VAL A 123 -5.72 1.68 -17.53
N PHE A 124 -4.38 1.68 -17.54
CA PHE A 124 -3.60 1.45 -18.75
C PHE A 124 -2.95 0.07 -18.69
N GLN A 125 -3.18 -0.77 -19.68
CA GLN A 125 -2.54 -2.09 -19.75
C GLN A 125 -1.03 -1.98 -19.95
N ASP A 126 -0.59 -0.95 -20.69
CA ASP A 126 0.79 -0.67 -21.08
C ASP A 126 1.43 0.43 -20.20
N LEU A 127 0.98 0.59 -18.95
CA LEU A 127 1.51 1.59 -18.03
C LEU A 127 2.97 1.30 -17.67
N LEU A 128 3.33 0.05 -17.39
CA LEU A 128 4.68 -0.31 -16.99
C LEU A 128 5.51 -0.73 -18.21
N LYS A 129 6.73 -0.20 -18.31
CA LYS A 129 7.68 -0.60 -19.34
C LYS A 129 8.30 -1.94 -18.99
N ASP A 130 8.35 -2.81 -19.97
CA ASP A 130 9.11 -4.05 -19.93
C ASP A 130 10.61 -3.77 -19.69
N GLY A 131 11.31 -4.74 -19.10
CA GLY A 131 12.71 -4.53 -18.75
C GLY A 131 13.45 -5.77 -18.34
N ASN A 132 14.77 -5.75 -18.53
CA ASN A 132 15.66 -6.82 -18.10
C ASN A 132 16.28 -6.48 -16.73
N TYR A 133 15.68 -6.97 -15.65
CA TYR A 133 16.07 -6.64 -14.27
C TYR A 133 17.19 -7.54 -13.72
N TYR A 134 17.37 -8.73 -14.27
CA TYR A 134 18.25 -9.77 -13.74
C TYR A 134 19.26 -10.32 -14.74
N GLY A 135 19.33 -9.77 -15.95
CA GLY A 135 20.26 -10.19 -17.00
C GLY A 135 19.89 -11.51 -17.68
N ARG A 136 18.67 -12.02 -17.50
CA ARG A 136 18.22 -13.32 -18.01
C ARG A 136 17.41 -13.22 -19.30
N ALA A 137 16.36 -12.40 -19.27
CA ALA A 137 15.46 -12.10 -20.38
C ALA A 137 14.73 -10.79 -20.07
N GLU A 138 13.98 -10.26 -21.03
CA GLU A 138 13.06 -9.16 -20.79
C GLU A 138 11.83 -9.63 -20.01
N CYS A 139 11.57 -8.97 -18.88
CA CYS A 139 10.35 -9.16 -18.12
C CYS A 139 9.22 -8.34 -18.74
N ARG A 140 8.13 -9.03 -19.06
CA ARG A 140 6.92 -8.45 -19.64
C ARG A 140 5.91 -8.17 -18.55
N TRP A 141 5.57 -6.90 -18.34
CA TRP A 141 4.52 -6.51 -17.40
C TRP A 141 3.15 -6.65 -18.04
N GLY A 142 2.22 -7.22 -17.29
CA GLY A 142 0.81 -7.26 -17.66
C GLY A 142 -0.05 -6.69 -16.54
N LEU A 143 -1.07 -5.91 -16.90
CA LEU A 143 -2.15 -5.58 -15.97
C LEU A 143 -2.76 -6.88 -15.44
N ALA A 144 -2.92 -7.01 -14.13
CA ALA A 144 -3.52 -8.17 -13.50
C ALA A 144 -4.95 -7.89 -13.01
N ALA A 145 -5.16 -6.71 -12.40
CA ALA A 145 -6.44 -6.32 -11.84
C ALA A 145 -6.52 -4.80 -11.60
N VAL A 146 -7.75 -4.31 -11.45
CA VAL A 146 -8.04 -3.01 -10.83
C VAL A 146 -8.79 -3.25 -9.53
N ALA A 147 -8.38 -2.54 -8.49
CA ALA A 147 -9.06 -2.49 -7.20
C ALA A 147 -9.46 -1.05 -6.87
N VAL A 148 -10.61 -0.89 -6.25
CA VAL A 148 -10.98 0.35 -5.56
C VAL A 148 -10.99 0.06 -4.07
N VAL A 149 -10.14 0.79 -3.36
CA VAL A 149 -9.97 0.71 -1.92
C VAL A 149 -10.62 1.93 -1.29
N PHE A 150 -11.52 1.71 -0.33
CA PHE A 150 -12.31 2.80 0.23
C PHE A 150 -12.50 2.69 1.75
N ARG A 151 -12.59 3.87 2.39
CA ARG A 151 -12.68 4.07 3.84
C ARG A 151 -13.62 5.24 4.14
N ALA A 152 -14.25 5.22 5.31
CA ALA A 152 -15.26 6.20 5.69
C ALA A 152 -14.68 7.62 5.74
N THR A 153 -13.65 7.86 6.55
CA THR A 153 -12.93 9.15 6.61
C THR A 153 -11.52 9.06 6.04
N GLY A 154 -10.96 7.85 5.95
CA GLY A 154 -9.58 7.62 5.54
C GLY A 154 -8.62 7.39 6.70
N ALA A 155 -9.11 7.38 7.94
CA ALA A 155 -8.31 7.00 9.10
C ALA A 155 -7.76 5.56 8.94
N ALA A 156 -6.50 5.37 9.33
CA ALA A 156 -5.76 4.13 9.03
C ALA A 156 -6.35 2.90 9.74
N ASP A 157 -7.01 3.10 10.87
CA ASP A 157 -7.60 2.07 11.72
C ASP A 157 -9.06 1.73 11.38
N GLU A 158 -9.70 2.47 10.47
CA GLU A 158 -11.03 2.14 9.92
C GLU A 158 -11.01 0.82 9.15
N THR A 159 -12.18 0.28 8.85
CA THR A 159 -12.30 -0.85 7.91
C THR A 159 -11.78 -0.43 6.53
N ARG A 160 -10.95 -1.27 5.93
CA ARG A 160 -10.46 -1.13 4.55
C ARG A 160 -11.34 -1.99 3.66
N PHE A 161 -12.28 -1.39 2.98
CA PHE A 161 -13.07 -2.08 1.97
C PHE A 161 -12.31 -2.13 0.64
N ASP A 162 -12.46 -3.23 -0.08
CA ASP A 162 -11.77 -3.49 -1.34
C ASP A 162 -12.74 -4.15 -2.32
N THR A 163 -12.95 -3.52 -3.47
CA THR A 163 -13.63 -4.12 -4.63
C THR A 163 -12.60 -4.33 -5.72
N LEU A 164 -12.43 -5.57 -6.18
CA LEU A 164 -11.44 -5.93 -7.19
C LEU A 164 -12.11 -6.56 -8.42
N MET A 165 -11.66 -6.12 -9.60
CA MET A 165 -11.98 -6.71 -10.91
C MET A 165 -10.68 -7.16 -11.58
N ASN A 166 -10.63 -8.40 -12.04
CA ASN A 166 -9.46 -8.94 -12.75
C ASN A 166 -9.37 -8.40 -14.19
N ARG A 167 -8.22 -8.60 -14.83
CA ARG A 167 -7.98 -8.18 -16.21
C ARG A 167 -8.98 -8.76 -17.20
N GLU A 168 -9.35 -10.03 -17.04
CA GLU A 168 -10.27 -10.70 -17.97
C GLU A 168 -11.62 -9.99 -18.03
N SER A 169 -12.21 -9.69 -16.86
CA SER A 169 -13.46 -8.94 -16.76
C SER A 169 -13.32 -7.47 -17.19
N LEU A 170 -12.16 -6.85 -16.96
CA LEU A 170 -11.89 -5.50 -17.45
C LEU A 170 -11.94 -5.45 -18.97
N ILE A 171 -11.25 -6.37 -19.66
CA ILE A 171 -11.20 -6.41 -21.12
C ILE A 171 -12.57 -6.77 -21.70
N ALA A 172 -13.27 -7.71 -21.07
CA ALA A 172 -14.61 -8.14 -21.51
C ALA A 172 -15.68 -7.04 -21.39
N GLY A 173 -15.46 -5.99 -20.58
CA GLY A 173 -16.47 -4.97 -20.33
C GLY A 173 -17.51 -5.39 -19.28
N ASP A 174 -17.11 -6.25 -18.35
CA ASP A 174 -18.00 -6.82 -17.33
C ASP A 174 -18.33 -5.84 -16.21
N THR A 175 -19.24 -6.28 -15.32
CA THR A 175 -19.48 -5.66 -14.02
C THR A 175 -19.19 -6.67 -12.91
N VAL A 176 -18.36 -6.28 -11.94
CA VAL A 176 -18.14 -7.02 -10.69
C VAL A 176 -18.80 -6.26 -9.56
N GLU A 177 -19.72 -6.91 -8.85
CA GLU A 177 -20.37 -6.38 -7.65
C GLU A 177 -19.99 -7.22 -6.42
N LYS A 178 -19.78 -6.53 -5.30
CA LYS A 178 -19.49 -7.12 -3.99
C LYS A 178 -20.45 -6.56 -2.95
N PHE A 179 -20.92 -7.45 -2.08
CA PHE A 179 -21.79 -7.13 -0.94
C PHE A 179 -20.99 -7.15 0.35
N TYR A 180 -21.09 -6.09 1.14
CA TYR A 180 -20.36 -5.88 2.38
C TYR A 180 -21.35 -5.78 3.54
N LEU A 181 -20.95 -6.21 4.74
CA LEU A 181 -21.81 -6.13 5.91
C LEU A 181 -21.83 -4.70 6.47
N ASP A 182 -23.01 -4.18 6.79
CA ASP A 182 -23.17 -2.83 7.35
C ASP A 182 -22.42 -2.66 8.67
N ARG A 183 -22.39 -3.72 9.48
CA ARG A 183 -21.72 -3.74 10.79
C ARG A 183 -20.20 -3.55 10.69
N ASP A 184 -19.62 -3.76 9.51
CA ASP A 184 -18.18 -3.57 9.30
C ASP A 184 -17.85 -2.09 9.04
N TYR A 185 -18.87 -1.24 8.82
CA TYR A 185 -18.74 0.20 8.66
C TYR A 185 -18.91 0.95 9.99
N PRO A 186 -18.13 2.05 10.24
CA PRO A 186 -16.91 2.40 9.52
C PRO A 186 -15.72 1.58 10.00
N LYS A 187 -15.88 0.83 11.09
CA LYS A 187 -14.80 0.13 11.81
C LYS A 187 -15.31 -1.10 12.54
N VAL A 188 -14.56 -2.20 12.45
CA VAL A 188 -14.78 -3.39 13.30
C VAL A 188 -14.06 -3.21 14.65
N GLU A 189 -14.79 -3.39 15.74
CA GLU A 189 -14.24 -3.24 17.08
C GLU A 189 -13.09 -4.24 17.34
N ARG A 190 -11.99 -3.75 17.94
CA ARG A 190 -10.77 -4.52 18.28
C ARG A 190 -9.99 -5.06 17.07
N VAL A 191 -10.38 -4.75 15.84
CA VAL A 191 -9.64 -5.15 14.63
C VAL A 191 -9.29 -3.90 13.81
N PRO A 192 -8.17 -3.22 14.12
CA PRO A 192 -7.76 -2.05 13.36
C PRO A 192 -7.47 -2.42 11.90
N ALA A 193 -7.83 -1.54 10.97
CA ALA A 193 -7.60 -1.74 9.54
C ALA A 193 -8.25 -3.03 8.98
N TYR A 194 -9.38 -3.47 9.55
CA TYR A 194 -10.06 -4.71 9.14
C TYR A 194 -10.23 -4.76 7.61
N PRO A 195 -9.69 -5.79 6.93
CA PRO A 195 -9.81 -5.92 5.49
C PRO A 195 -11.15 -6.56 5.12
N ALA A 196 -12.02 -5.79 4.47
CA ALA A 196 -13.32 -6.26 3.99
C ALA A 196 -13.33 -6.39 2.47
N PHE A 197 -13.39 -7.62 1.96
CA PHE A 197 -13.42 -7.92 0.52
C PHE A 197 -14.84 -8.12 -0.04
N GLY A 198 -15.82 -8.24 0.86
CA GLY A 198 -17.21 -8.53 0.52
C GLY A 198 -17.40 -9.92 -0.10
N GLU A 199 -18.64 -10.22 -0.45
CA GLU A 199 -19.02 -11.46 -1.11
C GLU A 199 -19.68 -11.18 -2.47
N SER A 200 -19.54 -12.11 -3.42
CA SER A 200 -20.15 -11.97 -4.76
C SER A 200 -21.66 -12.25 -4.77
N ASP A 201 -22.17 -12.86 -3.71
CA ASP A 201 -23.59 -13.17 -3.53
C ASP A 201 -23.92 -13.04 -2.04
N VAL A 202 -24.97 -12.27 -1.74
CA VAL A 202 -25.46 -12.04 -0.38
C VAL A 202 -25.84 -13.35 0.34
N ASN A 203 -26.22 -14.39 -0.40
CA ASN A 203 -26.58 -15.70 0.16
C ASN A 203 -25.39 -16.45 0.80
N ARG A 204 -24.16 -16.01 0.52
CA ARG A 204 -22.95 -16.52 1.19
C ARG A 204 -22.87 -16.10 2.65
N TYR A 205 -23.57 -15.04 3.03
CA TYR A 205 -23.76 -14.68 4.43
C TYR A 205 -24.84 -15.54 5.09
N VAL A 206 -24.68 -15.77 6.39
CA VAL A 206 -25.74 -16.37 7.20
C VAL A 206 -27.02 -15.52 7.12
N PRO A 207 -28.22 -16.12 7.14
CA PRO A 207 -29.49 -15.43 6.88
C PRO A 207 -29.68 -14.12 7.67
N ALA A 208 -29.23 -14.09 8.92
CA ALA A 208 -29.34 -12.92 9.80
C ALA A 208 -28.64 -11.65 9.28
N PHE A 209 -27.67 -11.77 8.36
CA PHE A 209 -26.93 -10.62 7.83
C PHE A 209 -27.28 -10.28 6.38
N ARG A 210 -28.13 -11.07 5.70
CA ARG A 210 -28.41 -10.87 4.27
C ARG A 210 -29.16 -9.60 3.91
N GLN A 211 -29.81 -8.98 4.89
CA GLN A 211 -30.57 -7.73 4.71
C GLN A 211 -29.83 -6.51 5.28
N ALA A 212 -28.65 -6.72 5.88
CA ALA A 212 -27.81 -5.68 6.48
C ALA A 212 -26.50 -5.58 5.70
N THR A 213 -26.64 -5.33 4.40
CA THR A 213 -25.52 -5.20 3.48
C THR A 213 -25.68 -4.01 2.56
N PHE A 214 -24.55 -3.40 2.23
CA PHE A 214 -24.42 -2.46 1.13
C PHE A 214 -23.59 -3.09 0.01
N SER A 215 -23.61 -2.50 -1.19
CA SER A 215 -22.82 -3.02 -2.31
C SER A 215 -21.90 -1.98 -2.92
N ALA A 216 -20.78 -2.46 -3.46
CA ALA A 216 -19.93 -1.67 -4.33
C ALA A 216 -19.59 -2.48 -5.59
N SER A 217 -19.53 -1.80 -6.73
CA SER A 217 -19.28 -2.43 -8.02
C SER A 217 -18.27 -1.67 -8.86
N ILE A 218 -17.51 -2.42 -9.66
CA ILE A 218 -16.72 -1.90 -10.77
C ILE A 218 -17.42 -2.33 -12.05
N ARG A 219 -17.64 -1.40 -12.97
CA ARG A 219 -18.12 -1.66 -14.33
C ARG A 219 -17.08 -1.18 -15.32
N SER A 220 -16.66 -2.07 -16.22
CA SER A 220 -15.73 -1.74 -17.30
C SER A 220 -16.46 -1.38 -18.59
N ASN A 221 -15.84 -0.54 -19.42
CA ASN A 221 -16.28 -0.29 -20.79
C ASN A 221 -15.67 -1.28 -21.81
N GLY A 222 -14.79 -2.18 -21.36
CA GLY A 222 -14.06 -3.10 -22.22
C GLY A 222 -12.87 -2.44 -22.89
N GLU A 223 -12.04 -3.27 -23.54
CA GLU A 223 -10.99 -2.79 -24.41
C GLU A 223 -11.60 -2.18 -25.68
N LYS A 224 -11.11 -1.01 -26.08
CA LYS A 224 -11.55 -0.34 -27.31
C LYS A 224 -10.79 -0.99 -28.48
N GLU A 225 -11.55 -1.55 -29.43
CA GLU A 225 -11.03 -2.11 -30.69
C GLU A 225 -10.41 -1.04 -31.60
#